data_AF-A0A3C0W962-F1
#
_entry.id   AF-A0A3C0W962-F1
#
_cell.length_a   1.000
_cell.length_b   1.000
_cell.length_c   1.000
_cell.angle_alpha   90.00
_cell.angle_beta   90.00
_cell.angle_gamma   90.00
#
_symmetry.space_group_name_H-M   'P 1'
#
loop_
_entity.id
_entity.type
_entity.pdbx_description
1 polymer ?
#
loop_
_entity_poly.entity_id
_entity_poly.type
_entity_poly.pdbx_seq_one_letter_code
_entity_poly.pdbx_strand_id
1 'polypeptide(L)'
;LSADVIKALLQGLEGADGALPALAVADSLRRAEDDFIVGGVDRDNLWRAQTPQAFRLKTIRDAYAAWPNDEAATDEAAVVERAGGRVRLIPGDPRLLKLTYPEDFAMAEALAAPRTVVRIGQGFDVHRWGPGSSVWLCGVEIPHDQTLIGHSDADAGLHALTDAILGAIADGDIGDHFPPSDPQWKGAASDRFLVYAAERVAARGGRIVNVDVTLICEQPKVKPHRQAMRERLAELLNLPLDAVSVKATTSEGLGFTGRGEGLAAQAAVSVELPG
;
A
#
# COMPACT_ATOMS: atom_id res chain seq x y z
N LEU A 1 -2.79 5.60 -20.60
CA LEU A 1 -3.21 5.42 -22.02
C LEU A 1 -2.80 4.03 -22.48
N SER A 2 -3.72 3.22 -23.01
CA SER A 2 -3.40 1.86 -23.48
C SER A 2 -2.86 1.86 -24.92
N ALA A 3 -2.10 0.83 -25.29
CA ALA A 3 -1.63 0.63 -26.66
C ALA A 3 -2.79 0.46 -27.66
N ASP A 4 -3.90 -0.14 -27.23
CA ASP A 4 -5.09 -0.34 -28.06
C ASP A 4 -5.75 0.97 -28.47
N VAL A 5 -5.84 1.94 -27.56
CA VAL A 5 -6.39 3.28 -27.87
C VAL A 5 -5.51 3.98 -28.92
N ILE A 6 -4.18 3.91 -28.76
CA ILE A 6 -3.25 4.49 -29.73
C ILE A 6 -3.42 3.83 -31.11
N LYS A 7 -3.50 2.50 -31.16
CA LYS A 7 -3.72 1.76 -32.40
C LYS A 7 -5.04 2.14 -33.07
N ALA A 8 -6.12 2.22 -32.31
CA ALA A 8 -7.44 2.59 -32.81
C ALA A 8 -7.45 4.03 -33.36
N LEU A 9 -6.76 4.98 -32.70
CA LEU A 9 -6.57 6.34 -33.19
C LEU A 9 -5.85 6.38 -34.55
N LEU A 10 -4.75 5.64 -34.68
CA LEU A 10 -3.98 5.59 -35.93
C LEU A 10 -4.78 4.94 -37.08
N GLN A 11 -5.51 3.87 -36.80
CA GLN A 11 -6.44 3.25 -37.76
C GLN A 11 -7.59 4.20 -38.12
N GLY A 12 -8.08 4.98 -37.15
CA GLY A 12 -9.12 6.00 -37.37
C GLY A 12 -8.74 7.04 -38.42
N LEU A 13 -7.44 7.34 -38.56
CA LEU A 13 -6.91 8.25 -39.59
C LEU A 13 -6.88 7.66 -41.01
N GLU A 14 -7.18 6.38 -41.20
CA GLU A 14 -7.33 5.78 -42.53
C GLU A 14 -8.60 6.32 -43.21
N GLY A 15 -8.41 7.30 -44.10
CA GLY A 15 -9.50 7.97 -44.82
C GLY A 15 -10.19 9.11 -44.06
N ALA A 16 -9.58 9.61 -42.97
CA ALA A 16 -10.06 10.76 -42.20
C ALA A 16 -8.91 11.74 -41.87
N ASP A 17 -9.28 12.98 -41.52
CA ASP A 17 -8.36 14.05 -41.14
C ASP A 17 -8.03 14.04 -39.64
N GLY A 18 -8.97 13.52 -38.85
CA GLY A 18 -8.84 13.32 -37.41
C GLY A 18 -9.54 12.06 -36.93
N ALA A 19 -9.20 11.63 -35.71
CA ALA A 19 -9.85 10.55 -34.99
C ALA A 19 -10.05 10.94 -33.52
N LEU A 20 -11.26 10.69 -33.02
CA LEU A 20 -11.73 11.06 -31.68
C LEU A 20 -12.32 9.82 -30.97
N PRO A 21 -11.75 9.35 -29.85
CA PRO A 21 -12.39 8.33 -29.04
C PRO A 21 -13.64 8.94 -28.38
N ALA A 22 -14.76 8.22 -28.44
CA ALA A 22 -15.97 8.68 -27.79
C ALA A 22 -16.84 7.53 -27.28
N LEU A 23 -17.63 7.82 -26.24
CA LEU A 23 -18.60 6.90 -25.67
C LEU A 23 -20.02 7.41 -25.96
N ALA A 24 -20.93 6.55 -26.38
CA ALA A 24 -22.33 6.94 -26.55
C ALA A 24 -22.92 7.41 -25.21
N VAL A 25 -23.75 8.45 -25.24
CA VAL A 25 -24.45 8.93 -24.04
C VAL A 25 -25.53 7.93 -23.64
N ALA A 26 -25.33 7.24 -22.51
CA ALA A 26 -26.31 6.32 -21.95
C ALA A 26 -27.29 7.01 -20.99
N ASP A 27 -26.87 8.08 -20.33
CA ASP A 27 -27.67 8.75 -19.30
C ASP A 27 -28.76 9.64 -19.89
N SER A 28 -29.83 9.89 -19.12
CA SER A 28 -30.85 10.87 -19.51
C SER A 28 -30.30 12.28 -19.32
N LEU A 29 -30.30 13.09 -20.38
CA LEU A 29 -29.79 14.46 -20.34
C LEU A 29 -30.93 15.47 -20.14
N ARG A 30 -30.70 16.46 -19.27
CA ARG A 30 -31.61 17.57 -18.97
C ARG A 30 -30.90 18.91 -19.15
N ARG A 31 -31.64 19.91 -19.62
CA ARG A 31 -31.25 21.33 -19.51
C ARG A 31 -31.83 21.88 -18.21
N ALA A 32 -31.05 22.68 -17.49
CA ALA A 32 -31.48 23.33 -16.27
C ALA A 32 -31.03 24.79 -16.23
N GLU A 33 -31.85 25.64 -15.62
CA GLU A 33 -31.59 27.04 -15.30
C GLU A 33 -32.07 27.28 -13.86
N ASP A 34 -31.30 28.01 -13.05
CA ASP A 34 -31.60 28.28 -11.64
C ASP A 34 -32.01 27.04 -10.82
N ASP A 35 -31.33 25.91 -11.04
CA ASP A 35 -31.60 24.60 -10.42
C ASP A 35 -32.94 23.93 -10.81
N PHE A 36 -33.68 24.48 -11.76
CA PHE A 36 -34.92 23.90 -12.29
C PHE A 36 -34.73 23.33 -13.70
N ILE A 37 -35.37 22.18 -13.96
CA ILE A 37 -35.35 21.56 -15.28
C ILE A 37 -36.17 22.42 -16.26
N VAL A 38 -35.53 22.86 -17.35
CA VAL A 38 -36.16 23.65 -18.43
C VAL A 38 -36.38 22.83 -19.71
N GLY A 39 -35.81 21.62 -19.80
CA GLY A 39 -36.04 20.74 -20.94
C GLY A 39 -35.27 19.42 -20.90
N GLY A 40 -35.66 18.49 -21.78
CA GLY A 40 -34.90 17.27 -22.06
C GLY A 40 -33.98 17.46 -23.27
N VAL A 41 -32.91 16.67 -23.32
CA VAL A 41 -32.07 16.53 -24.52
C VAL A 41 -32.19 15.09 -25.00
N ASP A 42 -32.50 14.90 -26.28
CA ASP A 42 -32.48 13.59 -26.91
C ASP A 42 -31.03 13.09 -26.93
N ARG A 43 -30.81 11.88 -26.40
CA ARG A 43 -29.48 11.27 -26.30
C ARG A 43 -29.08 10.51 -27.57
N ASP A 44 -30.01 10.30 -28.50
CA ASP A 44 -29.73 9.61 -29.75
C ASP A 44 -28.67 10.37 -30.56
N ASN A 45 -27.64 9.66 -31.00
CA ASN A 45 -26.45 10.20 -31.68
C ASN A 45 -25.63 11.22 -30.87
N LEU A 46 -25.77 11.27 -29.54
CA LEU A 46 -24.87 12.02 -28.68
C LEU A 46 -23.73 11.17 -28.15
N TRP A 47 -22.53 11.74 -28.20
CA TRP A 47 -21.29 11.07 -27.85
C TRP A 47 -20.48 11.94 -26.88
N ARG A 48 -19.92 11.32 -25.85
CA ARG A 48 -18.97 11.91 -24.92
C ARG A 48 -17.57 11.81 -25.53
N ALA A 49 -17.09 12.92 -26.09
CA ALA A 49 -15.74 13.05 -26.60
C ALA A 49 -14.70 12.77 -25.50
N GLN A 50 -13.62 12.08 -25.86
CA GLN A 50 -12.50 11.77 -24.97
C GLN A 50 -11.16 12.23 -25.58
N THR A 51 -10.11 12.24 -24.76
CA THR A 51 -8.73 12.47 -25.20
C THR A 51 -7.88 11.22 -24.90
N PRO A 52 -6.78 10.99 -25.63
CA PRO A 52 -6.20 11.82 -26.68
C PRO A 52 -6.95 11.75 -28.02
N GLN A 53 -6.76 12.78 -28.84
CA GLN A 53 -7.24 12.86 -30.22
C GLN A 53 -6.04 12.73 -31.17
N ALA A 54 -6.26 12.27 -32.40
CA ALA A 54 -5.21 12.16 -33.41
C ALA A 54 -5.61 12.91 -34.68
N PHE A 55 -4.65 13.60 -35.31
CA PHE A 55 -4.89 14.38 -36.51
C PHE A 55 -3.75 14.27 -37.51
N ARG A 56 -4.06 14.49 -38.79
CA ARG A 56 -3.05 14.77 -39.81
C ARG A 56 -2.41 16.12 -39.52
N LEU A 57 -1.08 16.11 -39.34
CA LEU A 57 -0.32 17.29 -38.90
C LEU A 57 -0.58 18.54 -39.74
N LYS A 58 -0.62 18.40 -41.07
CA LYS A 58 -0.92 19.52 -41.96
C LYS A 58 -2.33 20.05 -41.73
N THR A 59 -3.32 19.17 -41.66
CA THR A 59 -4.73 19.55 -41.49
C THR A 59 -4.98 20.32 -40.20
N ILE A 60 -4.47 19.83 -39.06
CA ILE A 60 -4.68 20.52 -37.77
C ILE A 60 -3.98 21.89 -37.74
N ARG A 61 -2.80 22.02 -38.35
CA ARG A 61 -2.07 23.30 -38.43
C ARG A 61 -2.82 24.31 -39.29
N ASP A 62 -3.27 23.89 -40.47
CA ASP A 62 -4.02 24.76 -41.38
C ASP A 62 -5.35 25.19 -40.74
N ALA A 63 -6.02 24.28 -40.02
CA ALA A 63 -7.26 24.57 -39.32
C ALA A 63 -7.06 25.61 -38.20
N TYR A 64 -6.00 25.50 -37.39
CA TYR A 64 -5.68 26.51 -36.38
C TYR A 64 -5.25 27.85 -36.98
N ALA A 65 -4.52 27.85 -38.11
CA ALA A 65 -4.14 29.09 -38.78
C ALA A 65 -5.36 29.88 -39.29
N ALA A 66 -6.47 29.20 -39.55
CA ALA A 66 -7.74 29.81 -39.96
C ALA A 66 -8.68 30.12 -38.78
N TRP A 67 -8.33 29.74 -37.54
CA TRP A 67 -9.19 29.93 -36.37
C TRP A 67 -9.09 31.38 -35.85
N PRO A 68 -10.22 32.04 -35.48
CA PRO A 68 -10.19 33.40 -34.95
C PRO A 68 -9.39 33.49 -33.64
N ASN A 69 -8.56 34.52 -33.49
CA ASN A 69 -7.70 34.69 -32.32
C ASN A 69 -8.48 35.05 -31.03
N ASP A 70 -9.73 35.50 -31.15
CA ASP A 70 -10.61 35.92 -30.07
C ASP A 70 -11.58 34.84 -29.60
N GLU A 71 -11.57 33.65 -30.22
CA GLU A 71 -12.44 32.54 -29.86
C GLU A 71 -11.64 31.37 -29.26
N ALA A 72 -12.05 30.88 -28.09
CA ALA A 72 -11.48 29.68 -27.51
C ALA A 72 -12.06 28.41 -28.17
N ALA A 73 -11.20 27.53 -28.68
CA ALA A 73 -11.61 26.22 -29.16
C ALA A 73 -12.02 25.31 -27.98
N THR A 74 -13.13 24.59 -28.13
CA THR A 74 -13.61 23.62 -27.15
C THR A 74 -12.78 22.34 -27.13
N ASP A 75 -12.31 21.92 -28.32
CA ASP A 75 -11.34 20.85 -28.56
C ASP A 75 -10.79 20.93 -30.00
N GLU A 76 -9.78 20.12 -30.32
CA GLU A 76 -9.15 20.10 -31.64
C GLU A 76 -10.07 19.54 -32.74
N ALA A 77 -11.01 18.64 -32.40
CA ALA A 77 -11.96 18.11 -33.37
C ALA A 77 -12.86 19.21 -33.94
N ALA A 78 -13.40 20.10 -33.08
CA ALA A 78 -14.20 21.24 -33.50
C ALA A 78 -13.43 22.19 -34.43
N VAL A 79 -12.13 22.39 -34.19
CA VAL A 79 -11.26 23.23 -35.04
C VAL A 79 -11.13 22.62 -36.44
N VAL A 80 -10.89 21.31 -36.53
CA VAL A 80 -10.76 20.61 -37.82
C VAL A 80 -12.08 20.53 -38.57
N GLU A 81 -13.20 20.25 -37.88
CA GLU A 81 -14.52 20.21 -38.50
C GLU A 81 -14.94 21.57 -39.07
N ARG A 82 -14.70 22.68 -38.34
CA ARG A 82 -15.00 24.03 -38.84
C ARG A 82 -14.18 24.40 -40.08
N ALA A 83 -12.97 23.86 -40.19
CA ALA A 83 -12.12 24.00 -41.38
C ALA A 83 -12.52 23.06 -42.54
N GLY A 84 -13.60 22.27 -42.38
CA GLY A 84 -14.10 21.33 -43.40
C GLY A 84 -13.42 19.96 -43.40
N GLY A 85 -12.57 19.68 -42.41
CA GLY A 85 -11.96 18.36 -42.22
C GLY A 85 -12.94 17.33 -41.67
N ARG A 86 -12.65 16.05 -41.89
CA ARG A 86 -13.49 14.94 -41.39
C ARG A 86 -12.84 14.26 -40.20
N VAL A 87 -13.52 14.31 -39.05
CA VAL A 87 -13.08 13.62 -37.81
C VAL A 87 -13.89 12.35 -37.63
N ARG A 88 -13.21 11.20 -37.49
CA ARG A 88 -13.85 9.90 -37.26
C ARG A 88 -14.03 9.65 -35.76
N LEU A 89 -15.25 9.33 -35.35
CA LEU A 89 -15.51 8.74 -34.03
C LEU A 89 -14.99 7.31 -34.01
N ILE A 90 -14.19 6.97 -33.00
CA ILE A 90 -13.73 5.61 -32.72
C ILE A 90 -14.23 5.17 -31.34
N PRO A 91 -14.30 3.85 -31.06
CA PRO A 91 -14.67 3.37 -29.74
C PRO A 91 -13.81 3.99 -28.63
N GLY A 92 -14.47 4.65 -27.67
CA GLY A 92 -13.84 5.17 -26.46
C GLY A 92 -13.55 4.10 -25.41
N ASP A 93 -12.93 4.52 -24.31
CA ASP A 93 -12.64 3.68 -23.14
C ASP A 93 -13.03 4.46 -21.87
N PRO A 94 -13.86 3.92 -20.96
CA PRO A 94 -14.23 4.58 -19.70
C PRO A 94 -13.03 5.04 -18.87
N ARG A 95 -11.85 4.41 -19.02
CA ARG A 95 -10.61 4.81 -18.36
C ARG A 95 -9.99 6.11 -18.91
N LEU A 96 -10.45 6.61 -20.05
CA LEU A 96 -10.11 7.93 -20.59
C LEU A 96 -11.01 9.04 -20.04
N LEU A 97 -11.58 8.83 -18.85
CA LEU A 97 -12.36 9.84 -18.16
C LEU A 97 -11.51 11.10 -17.96
N LYS A 98 -12.09 12.25 -18.31
CA LYS A 98 -11.51 13.55 -18.03
C LYS A 98 -11.67 13.87 -16.55
N LEU A 99 -10.57 13.95 -15.82
CA LEU A 99 -10.58 14.38 -14.42
C LEU A 99 -10.84 15.90 -14.37
N THR A 100 -12.03 16.28 -13.91
CA THR A 100 -12.49 17.68 -13.93
C THR A 100 -12.92 18.15 -12.54
N TYR A 101 -13.66 17.32 -11.82
CA TYR A 101 -14.17 17.62 -10.48
C TYR A 101 -13.38 16.86 -9.40
N PRO A 102 -13.39 17.34 -8.14
CA PRO A 102 -12.69 16.68 -7.03
C PRO A 102 -13.00 15.18 -6.89
N GLU A 103 -14.26 14.79 -7.12
CA GLU A 103 -14.73 13.40 -7.07
C GLU A 103 -14.12 12.51 -8.16
N ASP A 104 -13.77 13.06 -9.33
CA ASP A 104 -13.11 12.30 -10.39
C ASP A 104 -11.72 11.84 -9.93
N PHE A 105 -11.01 12.67 -9.16
CA PHE A 105 -9.69 12.32 -8.61
C PHE A 105 -9.79 11.20 -7.59
N ALA A 106 -10.75 11.27 -6.66
CA ALA A 106 -10.96 10.20 -5.67
C ALA A 106 -11.27 8.85 -6.34
N MET A 107 -12.09 8.87 -7.41
CA MET A 107 -12.36 7.66 -8.19
C MET A 107 -11.12 7.17 -8.95
N ALA A 108 -10.35 8.08 -9.56
CA ALA A 108 -9.13 7.72 -10.25
C ALA A 108 -8.09 7.11 -9.31
N GLU A 109 -7.94 7.64 -8.09
CA GLU A 109 -7.10 7.08 -7.05
C GLU A 109 -7.55 5.69 -6.64
N ALA A 110 -8.86 5.47 -6.44
CA ALA A 110 -9.39 4.15 -6.11
C ALA A 110 -9.16 3.11 -7.23
N LEU A 111 -9.25 3.53 -8.50
CA LEU A 111 -9.00 2.67 -9.66
C LEU A 111 -7.51 2.45 -9.94
N ALA A 112 -6.66 3.43 -9.59
CA ALA A 112 -5.21 3.38 -9.75
C ALA A 112 -4.48 2.79 -8.54
N ALA A 113 -5.18 2.63 -7.40
CA ALA A 113 -4.63 2.04 -6.21
C ALA A 113 -3.98 0.69 -6.58
N PRO A 114 -2.69 0.50 -6.30
CA PRO A 114 -2.03 -0.77 -6.59
C PRO A 114 -2.82 -1.87 -5.89
N ARG A 115 -3.05 -2.98 -6.60
CA ARG A 115 -3.63 -4.16 -5.96
C ARG A 115 -2.71 -4.55 -4.83
N THR A 116 -3.09 -4.29 -3.58
CA THR A 116 -2.28 -4.73 -2.45
C THR A 116 -2.55 -6.21 -2.20
N VAL A 117 -1.48 -6.95 -1.94
CA VAL A 117 -1.57 -8.34 -1.48
C VAL A 117 -1.28 -8.34 0.00
N VAL A 118 -2.24 -8.82 0.79
CA VAL A 118 -2.01 -9.08 2.21
C VAL A 118 -1.19 -10.37 2.32
N ARG A 119 -0.08 -10.30 3.04
CA ARG A 119 0.73 -11.45 3.42
C ARG A 119 0.77 -11.56 4.93
N ILE A 120 0.89 -12.79 5.40
CA ILE A 120 1.02 -13.09 6.81
C ILE A 120 2.41 -13.68 7.08
N GLY A 121 2.93 -13.40 8.26
CA GLY A 121 4.13 -14.04 8.76
C GLY A 121 3.95 -14.48 10.20
N GLN A 122 4.73 -15.48 10.58
CA GLN A 122 4.80 -16.00 11.93
C GLN A 122 6.26 -16.11 12.34
N GLY A 123 6.54 -15.92 13.61
CA GLY A 123 7.86 -16.17 14.18
C GLY A 123 7.76 -16.80 15.56
N PHE A 124 8.82 -17.50 15.92
CA PHE A 124 8.94 -18.22 17.19
C PHE A 124 10.38 -18.16 17.66
N ASP A 125 10.59 -17.72 18.90
CA ASP A 125 11.92 -17.66 19.49
C ASP A 125 11.92 -18.17 20.93
N VAL A 126 13.07 -18.73 21.36
CA VAL A 126 13.25 -19.32 22.68
C VAL A 126 14.62 -18.95 23.25
N HIS A 127 14.60 -18.41 24.46
CA HIS A 127 15.80 -18.15 25.22
C HIS A 127 15.81 -18.88 26.56
N ARG A 128 17.01 -19.29 26.99
CA ARG A 128 17.24 -19.93 28.28
C ARG A 128 17.36 -18.87 29.37
N TRP A 129 16.82 -19.14 30.56
CA TRP A 129 17.07 -18.30 31.73
C TRP A 129 18.50 -18.46 32.26
N GLY A 130 19.06 -17.37 32.78
CA GLY A 130 20.37 -17.32 33.42
C GLY A 130 20.43 -16.28 34.53
N PRO A 131 21.55 -16.21 35.28
CA PRO A 131 21.74 -15.20 36.32
C PRO A 131 21.70 -13.78 35.74
N GLY A 132 20.96 -12.87 36.38
CA GLY A 132 20.85 -11.47 35.97
C GLY A 132 20.02 -10.65 36.95
N SER A 133 19.82 -9.36 36.65
CA SER A 133 19.02 -8.44 37.48
C SER A 133 17.81 -7.82 36.74
N SER A 134 17.66 -8.14 35.47
CA SER A 134 16.56 -7.70 34.62
C SER A 134 16.43 -8.59 33.39
N VAL A 135 15.26 -8.52 32.76
CA VAL A 135 14.96 -9.16 31.47
C VAL A 135 14.35 -8.15 30.52
N TRP A 136 14.76 -8.21 29.26
CA TRP A 136 14.17 -7.43 28.16
C TRP A 136 13.06 -8.24 27.49
N LEU A 137 11.86 -7.67 27.43
CA LEU A 137 10.71 -8.27 26.75
C LEU A 137 9.95 -7.20 25.96
N CYS A 138 9.81 -7.41 24.65
CA CYS A 138 9.17 -6.46 23.72
C CYS A 138 9.71 -5.03 23.84
N GLY A 139 11.02 -4.88 24.02
CA GLY A 139 11.73 -3.60 24.15
C GLY A 139 11.59 -2.92 25.51
N VAL A 140 11.06 -3.62 26.52
CA VAL A 140 10.90 -3.10 27.89
C VAL A 140 11.77 -3.90 28.85
N GLU A 141 12.61 -3.20 29.60
CA GLU A 141 13.38 -3.79 30.69
C GLU A 141 12.51 -3.99 31.93
N ILE A 142 12.51 -5.22 32.47
CA ILE A 142 11.71 -5.62 33.63
C ILE A 142 12.66 -6.11 34.73
N PRO A 143 12.59 -5.54 35.95
CA PRO A 143 13.34 -6.05 37.09
C PRO A 143 13.00 -7.52 37.37
N HIS A 144 14.03 -8.36 37.43
CA HIS A 144 13.89 -9.80 37.63
C HIS A 144 15.19 -10.36 38.24
N ASP A 145 15.14 -11.49 38.93
CA ASP A 145 16.34 -12.16 39.50
C ASP A 145 17.10 -13.03 38.48
N GLN A 146 16.66 -12.98 37.22
CA GLN A 146 17.19 -13.74 36.09
C GLN A 146 17.13 -12.88 34.82
N THR A 147 17.92 -13.26 33.83
CA THR A 147 17.91 -12.68 32.49
C THR A 147 17.85 -13.77 31.42
N LEU A 148 17.57 -13.39 30.18
CA LEU A 148 17.60 -14.32 29.04
C LEU A 148 19.03 -14.38 28.47
N ILE A 149 19.50 -15.60 28.25
CA ILE A 149 20.84 -15.84 27.69
C ILE A 149 20.75 -15.75 26.17
N GLY A 150 21.51 -14.83 25.57
CA GLY A 150 21.62 -14.67 24.13
C GLY A 150 22.88 -13.91 23.71
N HIS A 151 23.06 -13.75 22.40
CA HIS A 151 24.17 -12.98 21.83
C HIS A 151 23.91 -11.45 21.89
N SER A 152 22.64 -11.04 21.84
CA SER A 152 22.12 -9.67 22.02
C SER A 152 21.57 -9.46 23.45
N ASP A 153 20.69 -8.48 23.66
CA ASP A 153 19.87 -8.34 24.88
C ASP A 153 18.86 -9.50 25.11
N ALA A 154 18.79 -10.46 24.18
CA ALA A 154 18.01 -11.69 24.24
C ALA A 154 16.49 -11.48 24.39
N ASP A 155 15.96 -10.39 23.84
CA ASP A 155 14.52 -10.12 23.81
C ASP A 155 13.78 -11.06 22.83
N ALA A 156 13.31 -12.18 23.37
CA ALA A 156 12.59 -13.20 22.60
C ALA A 156 11.35 -12.63 21.88
N GLY A 157 10.68 -11.63 22.45
CA GLY A 157 9.50 -11.02 21.86
C GLY A 157 9.83 -10.24 20.59
N LEU A 158 10.91 -9.46 20.64
CA LEU A 158 11.40 -8.72 19.48
C LEU A 158 11.98 -9.65 18.41
N HIS A 159 12.70 -10.70 18.79
CA HIS A 159 13.23 -11.68 17.83
C HIS A 159 12.11 -12.42 17.10
N ALA A 160 11.13 -12.98 17.83
CA ALA A 160 9.99 -13.65 17.20
C ALA A 160 9.23 -12.72 16.25
N LEU A 161 9.05 -11.45 16.61
CA LEU A 161 8.37 -10.48 15.75
C LEU A 161 9.21 -10.08 14.52
N THR A 162 10.53 -10.01 14.67
CA THR A 162 11.47 -9.77 13.56
C THR A 162 11.35 -10.88 12.52
N ASP A 163 11.41 -12.14 12.94
CA ASP A 163 11.22 -13.30 12.07
C ASP A 163 9.84 -13.32 11.40
N ALA A 164 8.79 -12.97 12.15
CA ALA A 164 7.45 -12.88 11.59
C ALA A 164 7.39 -11.86 10.44
N ILE A 165 8.01 -10.68 10.60
CA ILE A 165 8.04 -9.64 9.57
C ILE A 165 8.86 -10.07 8.35
N LEU A 166 10.08 -10.59 8.55
CA LEU A 166 10.94 -11.08 7.47
C LEU A 166 10.27 -12.23 6.71
N GLY A 167 9.64 -13.17 7.43
CA GLY A 167 8.88 -14.28 6.87
C GLY A 167 7.68 -13.82 6.04
N ALA A 168 6.94 -12.79 6.48
CA ALA A 168 5.79 -12.25 5.75
C ALA A 168 6.16 -11.71 4.35
N ILE A 169 7.40 -11.21 4.20
CA ILE A 169 7.94 -10.73 2.93
C ILE A 169 8.83 -11.76 2.23
N ALA A 170 8.96 -12.98 2.77
CA ALA A 170 9.86 -14.02 2.28
C ALA A 170 11.32 -13.53 2.11
N ASP A 171 11.81 -12.79 3.10
CA ASP A 171 13.18 -12.26 3.17
C ASP A 171 13.98 -13.00 4.25
N GLY A 172 13.90 -14.33 4.28
CA GLY A 172 14.65 -15.16 5.23
C GLY A 172 14.22 -15.00 6.69
N ASP A 173 15.18 -15.16 7.60
CA ASP A 173 15.03 -15.01 9.06
C ASP A 173 16.10 -14.08 9.67
N ILE A 174 16.02 -13.84 10.99
CA ILE A 174 16.94 -12.98 11.71
C ILE A 174 18.40 -13.43 11.56
N GLY A 175 18.67 -14.73 11.45
CA GLY A 175 20.01 -15.29 11.31
C GLY A 175 20.63 -15.04 9.94
N ASP A 176 19.81 -14.98 8.88
CA ASP A 176 20.24 -14.61 7.53
C ASP A 176 20.75 -13.15 7.47
N HIS A 177 20.13 -12.26 8.26
CA HIS A 177 20.45 -10.83 8.28
C HIS A 177 21.45 -10.43 9.37
N PHE A 178 21.45 -11.13 10.50
CA PHE A 178 22.28 -10.84 11.67
C PHE A 178 22.98 -12.11 12.18
N PRO A 179 23.97 -12.64 11.43
CA PRO A 179 24.58 -13.92 11.77
C PRO A 179 25.27 -13.85 13.15
N PRO A 180 25.04 -14.83 14.05
CA PRO A 180 25.61 -14.80 15.40
C PRO A 180 27.14 -14.95 15.42
N SER A 181 27.74 -15.38 14.31
CA SER A 181 29.19 -15.44 14.12
C SER A 181 29.84 -14.06 13.92
N ASP A 182 29.05 -13.03 13.57
CA ASP A 182 29.56 -11.69 13.36
C ASP A 182 29.68 -10.93 14.69
N PRO A 183 30.90 -10.54 15.11
CA PRO A 183 31.12 -9.88 16.39
C PRO A 183 30.36 -8.55 16.56
N GLN A 184 29.95 -7.89 15.47
CA GLN A 184 29.28 -6.59 15.54
C GLN A 184 27.89 -6.65 16.20
N TRP A 185 27.26 -7.83 16.21
CA TRP A 185 25.92 -8.03 16.79
C TRP A 185 25.95 -8.44 18.26
N LYS A 186 27.14 -8.70 18.81
CA LYS A 186 27.28 -9.07 20.22
C LYS A 186 26.91 -7.90 21.12
N GLY A 187 25.88 -8.07 21.95
CA GLY A 187 25.35 -7.03 22.83
C GLY A 187 24.61 -5.90 22.11
N ALA A 188 24.25 -6.09 20.84
CA ALA A 188 23.37 -5.15 20.14
C ALA A 188 21.96 -5.19 20.74
N ALA A 189 21.28 -4.04 20.76
CA ALA A 189 19.89 -3.94 21.16
C ALA A 189 18.99 -4.56 20.08
N SER A 190 18.04 -5.41 20.48
CA SER A 190 17.20 -6.18 19.56
C SER A 190 16.16 -5.31 18.84
N ASP A 191 15.90 -4.11 19.33
CA ASP A 191 15.06 -3.13 18.65
C ASP A 191 15.61 -2.74 17.27
N ARG A 192 16.93 -2.76 17.08
CA ARG A 192 17.58 -2.54 15.79
C ARG A 192 17.20 -3.59 14.75
N PHE A 193 17.07 -4.85 15.17
CA PHE A 193 16.68 -5.95 14.26
C PHE A 193 15.23 -5.78 13.81
N LEU A 194 14.34 -5.41 14.75
CA LEU A 194 12.95 -5.16 14.46
C LEU A 194 12.75 -3.96 13.52
N VAL A 195 13.43 -2.84 13.80
CA VAL A 195 13.39 -1.65 12.95
C VAL A 195 13.89 -1.97 11.54
N TYR A 196 14.99 -2.72 11.43
CA TYR A 196 15.49 -3.18 10.13
C TYR A 196 14.44 -3.99 9.38
N ALA A 197 13.79 -4.97 10.00
CA ALA A 197 12.75 -5.76 9.34
C ALA A 197 11.58 -4.88 8.85
N ALA A 198 11.17 -3.88 9.62
CA ALA A 198 10.15 -2.90 9.20
C ALA A 198 10.62 -2.06 8.00
N GLU A 199 11.88 -1.60 7.99
CA GLU A 199 12.48 -0.91 6.85
C GLU A 199 12.51 -1.78 5.58
N ARG A 200 12.71 -3.10 5.71
CA ARG A 200 12.65 -4.04 4.57
C ARG A 200 11.26 -4.13 3.95
N VAL A 201 10.20 -4.10 4.77
CA VAL A 201 8.82 -4.01 4.28
C VAL A 201 8.60 -2.71 3.51
N ALA A 202 9.02 -1.58 4.11
CA ALA A 202 8.87 -0.25 3.50
C ALA A 202 9.66 -0.13 2.18
N ALA A 203 10.87 -0.70 2.11
CA ALA A 203 11.71 -0.71 0.90
C ALA A 203 11.05 -1.46 -0.28
N ARG A 204 10.09 -2.35 -0.01
CA ARG A 204 9.28 -3.04 -1.02
C ARG A 204 7.97 -2.31 -1.35
N GLY A 205 7.82 -1.06 -0.90
CA GLY A 205 6.60 -0.26 -1.03
C GLY A 205 5.44 -0.76 -0.17
N GLY A 206 5.74 -1.61 0.82
CA GLY A 206 4.77 -2.21 1.70
C GLY A 206 4.54 -1.46 2.99
N ARG A 207 3.56 -1.93 3.77
CA ARG A 207 3.32 -1.47 5.14
C ARG A 207 2.92 -2.63 6.05
N ILE A 208 3.26 -2.53 7.33
CA ILE A 208 2.75 -3.44 8.35
C ILE A 208 1.31 -3.02 8.68
N VAL A 209 0.39 -3.98 8.75
CA VAL A 209 -1.03 -3.74 9.05
C VAL A 209 -1.27 -3.89 10.55
N ASN A 210 -0.84 -5.01 11.13
CA ASN A 210 -0.97 -5.27 12.57
C ASN A 210 0.05 -6.32 13.03
N VAL A 211 0.35 -6.31 14.33
CA VAL A 211 1.23 -7.30 14.99
C VAL A 211 0.57 -7.86 16.25
N ASP A 212 0.87 -9.12 16.54
CA ASP A 212 0.41 -9.80 17.74
C ASP A 212 1.51 -10.70 18.31
N VAL A 213 1.94 -10.43 19.55
CA VAL A 213 2.99 -11.19 20.24
C VAL A 213 2.39 -11.94 21.44
N THR A 214 2.81 -13.19 21.66
CA THR A 214 2.46 -13.99 22.83
C THR A 214 3.74 -14.45 23.53
N LEU A 215 3.91 -14.00 24.77
CA LEU A 215 4.99 -14.45 25.66
C LEU A 215 4.52 -15.68 26.46
N ILE A 216 5.33 -16.74 26.47
CA ILE A 216 5.02 -18.01 27.12
C ILE A 216 6.05 -18.24 28.23
N CYS A 217 5.65 -17.93 29.47
CA CYS A 217 6.51 -17.98 30.64
C CYS A 217 5.71 -18.01 31.95
N GLU A 218 6.28 -18.62 33.00
CA GLU A 218 5.72 -18.55 34.36
C GLU A 218 6.01 -17.21 35.05
N GLN A 219 7.18 -16.63 34.79
CA GLN A 219 7.63 -15.31 35.25
C GLN A 219 8.46 -14.63 34.14
N PRO A 220 8.53 -13.28 34.12
CA PRO A 220 7.78 -12.35 34.96
C PRO A 220 6.29 -12.28 34.57
N LYS A 221 5.45 -11.76 35.49
CA LYS A 221 4.06 -11.40 35.14
C LYS A 221 4.06 -10.29 34.08
N VAL A 222 3.53 -10.58 32.89
CA VAL A 222 3.49 -9.59 31.79
C VAL A 222 2.40 -8.54 31.96
N LYS A 223 1.29 -8.84 32.65
CA LYS A 223 0.12 -7.93 32.76
C LYS A 223 0.47 -6.49 33.20
N PRO A 224 1.33 -6.25 34.21
CA PRO A 224 1.73 -4.90 34.62
C PRO A 224 2.56 -4.14 33.57
N HIS A 225 3.26 -4.85 32.68
CA HIS A 225 4.19 -4.26 31.70
C HIS A 225 3.62 -4.21 30.28
N ARG A 226 2.54 -4.95 30.02
CA ARG A 226 1.93 -5.13 28.69
C ARG A 226 1.66 -3.82 27.95
N GLN A 227 1.18 -2.80 28.65
CA GLN A 227 0.85 -1.53 28.00
C GLN A 227 2.11 -0.81 27.49
N ALA A 228 3.17 -0.78 28.32
CA ALA A 228 4.47 -0.23 27.92
C ALA A 228 5.09 -1.02 26.75
N MET A 229 4.95 -2.36 26.74
CA MET A 229 5.40 -3.18 25.61
C MET A 229 4.67 -2.83 24.31
N ARG A 230 3.34 -2.67 24.37
CA ARG A 230 2.54 -2.29 23.19
C ARG A 230 2.93 -0.91 22.67
N GLU A 231 3.12 0.06 23.57
CA GLU A 231 3.55 1.42 23.22
C GLU A 231 4.95 1.41 22.59
N ARG A 232 5.88 0.63 23.15
CA ARG A 232 7.23 0.50 22.59
C ARG A 232 7.23 -0.14 21.21
N LEU A 233 6.47 -1.22 21.01
CA LEU A 233 6.32 -1.86 19.69
C LEU A 233 5.64 -0.93 18.68
N ALA A 234 4.61 -0.17 19.10
CA ALA A 234 3.94 0.82 18.26
C ALA A 234 4.90 1.92 17.82
N GLU A 235 5.75 2.42 18.72
CA GLU A 235 6.80 3.39 18.41
C GLU A 235 7.82 2.82 17.41
N LEU A 236 8.39 1.64 17.70
CA LEU A 236 9.41 1.00 16.87
C LEU A 236 8.94 0.71 15.44
N LEU A 237 7.67 0.33 15.29
CA LEU A 237 7.08 -0.05 14.00
C LEU A 237 6.33 1.09 13.32
N ASN A 238 6.24 2.26 13.95
CA ASN A 238 5.42 3.39 13.52
C ASN A 238 3.96 2.96 13.22
N LEU A 239 3.37 2.23 14.17
CA LEU A 239 2.00 1.71 14.09
C LEU A 239 1.08 2.42 15.10
N PRO A 240 -0.23 2.56 14.80
CA PRO A 240 -1.18 2.96 15.81
C PRO A 240 -1.32 1.86 16.87
N LEU A 241 -1.57 2.25 18.12
CA LEU A 241 -1.59 1.33 19.27
C LEU A 241 -2.65 0.21 19.15
N ASP A 242 -3.74 0.45 18.43
CA ASP A 242 -4.80 -0.52 18.17
C ASP A 242 -4.40 -1.60 17.15
N ALA A 243 -3.31 -1.40 16.41
CA ALA A 243 -2.69 -2.39 15.54
C ALA A 243 -1.63 -3.27 16.25
N VAL A 244 -1.40 -3.06 17.54
CA VAL A 244 -0.36 -3.76 18.32
C VAL A 244 -0.96 -4.51 19.50
N SER A 245 -0.77 -5.82 19.53
CA SER A 245 -1.19 -6.70 20.62
C SER A 245 -0.01 -7.42 21.27
N VAL A 246 0.00 -7.46 22.61
CA VAL A 246 0.94 -8.25 23.41
C VAL A 246 0.13 -9.06 24.42
N LYS A 247 0.29 -10.38 24.37
CA LYS A 247 -0.39 -11.36 25.22
C LYS A 247 0.66 -12.13 25.99
N ALA A 248 0.20 -12.78 27.06
CA ALA A 248 1.05 -13.70 27.79
C ALA A 248 0.22 -14.84 28.34
N THR A 249 0.84 -16.00 28.43
CA THR A 249 0.26 -17.19 29.03
C THR A 249 1.33 -18.00 29.77
N THR A 250 0.93 -18.62 30.85
CA THR A 250 1.68 -19.67 31.53
C THR A 250 1.58 -20.98 30.75
N SER A 251 2.47 -21.91 31.07
CA SER A 251 2.38 -23.31 30.61
C SER A 251 1.90 -24.24 31.72
N GLU A 252 1.33 -23.68 32.78
CA GLU A 252 0.78 -24.40 33.94
C GLU A 252 1.78 -25.38 34.57
N GLY A 253 3.06 -24.98 34.64
CA GLY A 253 4.14 -25.82 35.17
C GLY A 253 4.58 -26.97 34.24
N LEU A 254 4.08 -27.02 33.00
CA LEU A 254 4.44 -28.02 32.00
C LEU A 254 5.57 -27.54 31.09
N GLY A 255 6.44 -28.47 30.67
CA GLY A 255 7.51 -28.16 29.72
C GLY A 255 8.61 -27.26 30.26
N PHE A 256 9.53 -26.83 29.39
CA PHE A 256 10.69 -26.03 29.79
C PHE A 256 10.28 -24.62 30.25
N THR A 257 9.24 -24.04 29.65
CA THR A 257 8.67 -22.76 30.10
C THR A 257 8.05 -22.89 31.48
N GLY A 258 7.38 -24.01 31.76
CA GLY A 258 6.70 -24.27 33.04
C GLY A 258 7.65 -24.60 34.18
N ARG A 259 8.77 -25.23 33.87
CA ARG A 259 9.86 -25.50 34.83
C ARG A 259 10.79 -24.30 35.05
N GLY A 260 10.55 -23.17 34.38
CA GLY A 260 11.41 -21.98 34.49
C GLY A 260 12.80 -22.18 33.89
N GLU A 261 12.96 -23.08 32.91
CA GLU A 261 14.23 -23.31 32.21
C GLU A 261 14.48 -22.29 31.10
N GLY A 262 13.41 -21.71 30.56
CA GLY A 262 13.46 -20.67 29.53
C GLY A 262 12.13 -19.94 29.34
N LEU A 263 12.14 -19.00 28.39
CA LEU A 263 10.99 -18.24 27.93
C LEU A 263 10.85 -18.45 26.43
N ALA A 264 9.62 -18.62 25.96
CA ALA A 264 9.32 -18.67 24.54
C ALA A 264 8.44 -17.48 24.13
N ALA A 265 8.58 -17.05 22.89
CA ALA A 265 7.74 -16.02 22.29
C ALA A 265 7.21 -16.50 20.95
N GLN A 266 5.96 -16.17 20.65
CA GLN A 266 5.34 -16.34 19.35
C GLN A 266 4.89 -14.99 18.84
N ALA A 267 5.06 -14.73 17.55
CA ALA A 267 4.56 -13.53 16.91
C ALA A 267 3.82 -13.86 15.62
N ALA A 268 2.79 -13.06 15.31
CA ALA A 268 2.12 -13.05 14.03
C ALA A 268 2.02 -11.62 13.51
N VAL A 269 2.14 -11.46 12.20
CA VAL A 269 2.06 -10.16 11.52
C VAL A 269 1.25 -10.28 10.24
N SER A 270 0.53 -9.21 9.90
CA SER A 270 -0.01 -9.01 8.56
C SER A 270 0.69 -7.81 7.93
N VAL A 271 1.10 -7.94 6.67
CA VAL A 271 1.67 -6.85 5.87
C VAL A 271 0.92 -6.71 4.56
N GLU A 272 0.82 -5.49 4.05
CA GLU A 272 0.38 -5.22 2.69
C GLU A 272 1.59 -4.91 1.83
N LEU A 273 1.67 -5.56 0.67
CA LEU A 273 2.67 -5.27 -0.36
C LEU A 273 1.98 -4.85 -1.67
N PRO A 274 2.63 -4.03 -2.52
CA PRO A 274 2.21 -3.85 -3.90
C PRO A 274 2.19 -5.21 -4.61
N GLY A 275 1.08 -5.50 -5.30
CA GLY A 275 0.86 -6.73 -6.07
C GLY A 275 1.26 -6.64 -7.53
#